data_AF-A0A850BAK0-F1
#
_entry.id   AF-A0A850BAK0-F1
#
_cell.length_a   1.000
_cell.length_b   1.000
_cell.length_c   1.000
_cell.angle_alpha   90.00
_cell.angle_beta   90.00
_cell.angle_gamma   90.00
#
_symmetry.space_group_name_H-M   'P 1'
#
loop_
_entity.id
_entity.type
_entity.pdbx_description
1 polymer ?
#
loop_
_entity_poly.entity_id
_entity_poly.type
_entity_poly.pdbx_seq_one_letter_code
_entity_poly.pdbx_strand_id
1 'polypeptide(L)' 'MRRALEPKVWNGNATLDEMRLLRAICTHMGDQQCRNRVNAMIAQKQANP' A
#
# COMPACT_ATOMS: atom_id res chain seq x y z
N MET A 1 -2.13 1.25 -13.07
CA MET A 1 -1.19 1.37 -11.93
C MET A 1 -1.66 0.64 -10.67
N ARG A 2 -2.85 0.92 -10.12
CA ARG A 2 -3.38 0.23 -8.93
C ARG A 2 -3.28 -1.30 -8.99
N ARG A 3 -3.77 -1.91 -10.07
CA ARG A 3 -3.75 -3.38 -10.30
C ARG A 3 -2.37 -4.03 -10.28
N ALA A 4 -1.30 -3.28 -10.56
CA ALA A 4 0.07 -3.79 -10.54
C ALA A 4 0.72 -3.66 -9.14
N LEU A 5 0.31 -2.64 -8.37
CA LEU A 5 0.82 -2.38 -7.03
C LEU A 5 0.11 -3.23 -5.98
N GLU A 6 -1.21 -3.40 -6.09
CA GLU A 6 -2.02 -4.17 -5.14
C GLU A 6 -1.44 -5.55 -4.83
N PRO A 7 -1.19 -6.46 -5.80
CA PRO A 7 -0.66 -7.78 -5.49
C PRO A 7 0.73 -7.72 -4.83
N LYS A 8 1.59 -6.76 -5.20
CA LYS A 8 2.90 -6.59 -4.57
C LYS A 8 2.79 -6.10 -3.13
N VAL A 9 1.91 -5.13 -2.87
CA VAL A 9 1.69 -4.56 -1.55
C VAL A 9 1.08 -5.61 -0.64
N TRP A 10 0.08 -6.35 -1.10
CA TRP A 10 -0.60 -7.38 -0.30
C TRP A 10 0.27 -8.62 -0.06
N ASN A 11 1.17 -8.96 -0.98
CA ASN A 11 2.14 -10.05 -0.79
C ASN A 11 3.38 -9.61 0.01
N GLY A 12 3.46 -8.36 0.49
CA GLY A 12 4.62 -7.84 1.24
C GLY A 12 5.90 -7.58 0.43
N ASN A 13 5.85 -7.83 -0.88
CA ASN A 13 6.97 -7.67 -1.81
C ASN A 13 7.15 -6.22 -2.31
N ALA A 14 6.19 -5.34 -2.06
CA ALA A 14 6.32 -3.94 -2.43
C ALA A 14 7.39 -3.22 -1.60
N THR A 15 8.03 -2.25 -2.24
CA THR A 15 8.87 -1.24 -1.60
C THR A 15 8.01 -0.20 -0.86
N LEU A 16 8.61 0.56 0.06
CA LEU A 16 7.90 1.65 0.75
C LEU A 16 7.36 2.72 -0.22
N ASP A 17 8.10 3.01 -1.30
CA ASP A 17 7.65 3.94 -2.34
C ASP A 17 6.44 3.40 -3.11
N GLU A 18 6.43 2.12 -3.49
CA GLU A 18 5.28 1.48 -4.13
C GLU A 18 4.04 1.49 -3.21
N MET A 19 4.22 1.26 -1.91
CA MET A 19 3.14 1.36 -0.93
C MET A 19 2.62 2.81 -0.80
N ARG A 20 3.51 3.80 -0.73
CA ARG A 20 3.11 5.22 -0.67
C ARG A 20 2.35 5.65 -1.93
N LEU A 21 2.77 5.16 -3.10
CA LEU A 21 2.09 5.40 -4.37
C LEU A 21 0.68 4.80 -4.36
N LEU A 22 0.53 3.54 -3.91
CA LEU A 22 -0.77 2.90 -3.80
C LEU A 22 -1.69 3.64 -2.81
N ARG A 23 -1.14 4.12 -1.69
CA ARG A 23 -1.88 4.94 -0.72
C ARG A 23 -2.41 6.24 -1.32
N ALA A 24 -1.60 6.91 -2.15
CA ALA A 24 -2.01 8.13 -2.85
C ALA A 24 -3.16 7.85 -3.84
N ILE A 25 -3.07 6.76 -4.61
CA ILE A 25 -4.13 6.32 -5.51
C ILE A 25 -5.43 6.06 -4.73
N CYS A 26 -5.35 5.34 -3.61
CA CYS A 26 -6.53 5.02 -2.81
C CYS A 26 -7.15 6.25 -2.14
N THR A 27 -6.33 7.23 -1.76
CA THR A 27 -6.82 8.53 -1.28
C THR A 27 -7.55 9.29 -2.39
N HIS A 28 -7.00 9.33 -3.59
CA HIS A 28 -7.63 9.97 -4.74
C HIS A 28 -8.97 9.32 -5.12
N MET A 29 -9.09 8.00 -4.95
CA MET A 29 -10.33 7.26 -5.20
C MET A 29 -11.37 7.37 -4.07
N GLY A 30 -11.03 8.01 -2.94
CA GLY A 30 -11.89 8.00 -1.74
C GLY A 30 -12.02 6.62 -1.07
N ASP A 31 -11.15 5.67 -1.42
CA ASP A 31 -11.19 4.28 -0.94
C ASP A 31 -10.48 4.17 0.41
N GLN A 32 -11.24 4.43 1.48
CA GLN A 32 -10.74 4.38 2.85
C GLN A 32 -10.25 2.98 3.25
N GLN A 33 -10.92 1.92 2.77
CA GLN A 33 -10.51 0.55 3.07
C GLN A 33 -9.14 0.23 2.48
N CYS A 34 -8.92 0.58 1.20
CA CYS A 34 -7.61 0.44 0.60
C CYS A 34 -6.57 1.25 1.37
N ARG A 35 -6.85 2.53 1.67
CA ARG A 35 -5.90 3.41 2.37
C ARG A 35 -5.48 2.82 3.73
N ASN A 36 -6.43 2.34 4.52
CA ASN A 36 -6.16 1.73 5.82
C ASN A 36 -5.33 0.46 5.70
N ARG A 37 -5.66 -0.39 4.71
CA ARG A 37 -4.91 -1.61 4.45
C ARG A 37 -3.46 -1.31 4.02
N VAL A 38 -3.25 -0.34 3.14
CA VAL A 38 -1.89 0.07 2.75
C VAL A 38 -1.10 0.61 3.95
N ASN A 39 -1.73 1.41 4.82
CA ASN A 39 -1.07 1.90 6.03
C ASN A 39 -0.65 0.75 6.96
N ALA A 40 -1.47 -0.29 7.10
CA ALA A 40 -1.10 -1.49 7.86
C ALA A 40 0.12 -2.21 7.25
N MET A 41 0.18 -2.33 5.92
CA MET A 41 1.34 -2.93 5.23
C MET A 41 2.62 -2.11 5.42
N ILE A 42 2.52 -0.78 5.36
CA ILE A 42 3.66 0.11 5.63
C ILE A 42 4.17 -0.07 7.06
N ALA A 43 3.26 -0.08 8.04
CA ALA A 43 3.63 -0.26 9.45
C ALA A 43 4.30 -1.62 9.68
N GLN A 44 3.79 -2.69 9.07
CA GLN A 44 4.40 -4.02 9.15
C GLN A 44 5.80 -4.06 8.54
N LYS A 45 6.01 -3.45 7.36
CA LYS A 45 7.32 -3.35 6.70
C LYS A 45 8.33 -2.56 7.52
N GLN A 46 7.89 -1.54 8.26
CA GLN A 46 8.75 -0.74 9.13
C GLN A 46 9.08 -1.44 10.46
N ALA A 47 8.17 -2.26 10.96
CA ALA A 47 8.37 -3.04 12.18
C ALA A 47 9.26 -4.28 11.97
N ASN A 48 9.40 -4.75 10.73
CA ASN A 48 10.21 -5.92 10.38
C ASN A 48 11.23 -5.51 9.29
N PRO A 49 12.43 -5.04 9.69
CA PRO A 49 13.42 -4.47 8.78
C PRO A 49 14.00 -5.48 7.78
#